data_AF-A0A2M8JDD4-F1
#
_entry.id   AF-A0A2M8JDD4-F1
#
_cell.length_a   1.000
_cell.length_b   1.000
_cell.length_c   1.000
_cell.angle_alpha   90.00
_cell.angle_beta   90.00
_cell.angle_gamma   90.00
#
_symmetry.space_group_name_H-M   'P 1'
#
loop_
_entity.id
_entity.type
_entity.pdbx_description
1 polymer ?
#
loop_
_entity_poly.entity_id
_entity_poly.type
_entity_poly.pdbx_seq_one_letter_code
_entity_poly.pdbx_strand_id
1 'polypeptide(L)'
;MSYPIFKESALFYSLLSTMATGFIQVILGLYMLFNNPNDRKLQFYIVNVVTFFTLWFINDYIDYNDILTLILFFIPPLLAIYLTFIIYKKAKL
;
A
#
# COMPACT_ATOMS: atom_id res chain seq x y z
N MET A 1 6.37 -3.37 34.62
CA MET A 1 6.16 -2.17 33.78
C MET A 1 5.82 -2.65 32.38
N SER A 2 4.57 -2.48 31.93
CA SER A 2 4.21 -2.74 30.53
C SER A 2 4.60 -1.51 29.72
N TYR A 3 5.53 -1.65 28.79
CA TYR A 3 5.97 -0.55 27.92
C TYR A 3 4.75 0.02 27.16
N PRO A 4 4.60 1.35 27.03
CA PRO A 4 3.41 1.99 26.45
C PRO A 4 3.19 1.68 24.96
N ILE A 5 4.16 1.04 24.31
CA ILE A 5 4.15 0.69 22.88
C ILE A 5 3.21 -0.50 22.59
N PHE A 6 3.00 -1.40 23.56
CA PHE A 6 2.14 -2.58 23.41
C PHE A 6 0.80 -2.43 24.17
N LYS A 7 0.30 -1.20 24.32
CA LYS A 7 -1.09 -1.01 24.75
C LYS A 7 -2.01 -1.34 23.57
N GLU A 8 -3.10 -2.04 23.84
CA GLU A 8 -4.13 -2.39 22.86
C GLU A 8 -4.58 -1.18 22.02
N SER A 9 -4.72 -0.01 22.66
CA SER A 9 -5.03 1.24 21.97
C SER A 9 -3.97 1.64 20.94
N ALA A 10 -2.68 1.46 21.23
CA ALA A 10 -1.60 1.79 20.29
C ALA A 10 -1.63 0.88 19.05
N LEU A 11 -1.95 -0.42 19.23
CA LEU A 11 -2.13 -1.37 18.12
C LEU A 11 -3.36 -1.00 17.27
N PHE A 12 -4.46 -0.61 17.91
CA PHE A 12 -5.64 -0.13 17.20
C PHE A 12 -5.33 1.12 16.35
N TYR A 13 -4.66 2.11 16.94
CA TYR A 13 -4.27 3.33 16.21
C TYR A 13 -3.26 3.05 15.09
N SER A 14 -2.33 2.11 15.26
CA SER A 14 -1.37 1.78 14.21
C SER A 14 -2.04 1.08 13.02
N LEU A 15 -2.97 0.16 13.27
CA LEU A 15 -3.77 -0.48 12.22
C LEU A 15 -4.62 0.56 11.48
N LEU A 16 -5.34 1.42 12.20
CA LEU A 16 -6.16 2.47 11.60
C LEU A 16 -5.32 3.45 10.76
N SER A 17 -4.16 3.87 11.27
CA SER A 17 -3.21 4.74 10.54
C SER A 17 -2.68 4.06 9.27
N THR A 18 -2.40 2.75 9.34
CA THR A 18 -1.95 1.96 8.19
C THR A 18 -3.03 1.91 7.11
N MET A 19 -4.28 1.64 7.49
CA MET A 19 -5.43 1.63 6.57
C MET A 19 -5.66 3.00 5.93
N ALA A 20 -5.63 4.07 6.73
CA ALA A 20 -5.77 5.44 6.25
C ALA A 20 -4.64 5.82 5.27
N THR A 21 -3.39 5.44 5.58
CA THR A 21 -2.23 5.69 4.73
C THR A 21 -2.36 4.95 3.39
N GLY A 22 -2.77 3.68 3.41
CA GLY A 22 -3.02 2.91 2.19
C GLY A 22 -4.11 3.54 1.32
N PHE A 23 -5.21 3.99 1.94
CA PHE A 23 -6.30 4.66 1.21
C PHE A 23 -5.85 5.97 0.54
N ILE A 24 -5.11 6.81 1.28
CA ILE A 24 -4.54 8.05 0.75
C ILE A 24 -3.59 7.75 -0.43
N GLN A 25 -2.78 6.70 -0.35
CA GLN A 25 -1.88 6.31 -1.43
C GLN A 25 -2.61 5.91 -2.71
N VAL A 26 -3.71 5.16 -2.59
CA VAL A 26 -4.54 4.79 -3.76
C VAL A 26 -5.13 6.05 -4.40
N ILE A 27 -5.71 6.96 -3.61
CA ILE A 27 -6.27 8.21 -4.12
C ILE A 27 -5.20 9.04 -4.83
N LEU A 28 -4.04 9.23 -4.19
CA LEU A 28 -2.93 10.01 -4.76
C LEU A 28 -2.40 9.39 -6.05
N GLY A 29 -2.20 8.07 -6.07
CA GLY A 29 -1.74 7.37 -7.27
C GLY A 29 -2.71 7.52 -8.45
N LEU A 30 -4.01 7.38 -8.20
CA LEU A 30 -5.05 7.58 -9.21
C LEU A 30 -5.11 9.03 -9.69
N TYR A 31 -5.12 10.00 -8.78
CA TYR A 31 -5.11 11.42 -9.11
C TYR A 31 -3.91 11.78 -10.00
N MET A 32 -2.71 11.34 -9.62
CA MET A 32 -1.52 11.58 -10.43
C MET A 32 -1.62 10.92 -11.81
N LEU A 33 -2.27 9.74 -11.92
CA LEU A 33 -2.39 8.99 -13.16
C LEU A 33 -3.34 9.70 -14.12
N PHE A 34 -4.47 10.20 -13.63
CA PHE A 34 -5.39 11.00 -14.44
C PHE A 34 -4.72 12.27 -14.97
N ASN A 35 -3.87 12.91 -14.17
CA ASN A 35 -3.16 14.11 -14.60
C ASN A 35 -1.98 13.80 -15.55
N ASN A 36 -1.38 12.61 -15.46
CA ASN A 36 -0.23 12.19 -16.27
C ASN A 36 -0.40 10.76 -16.79
N PRO A 37 -1.40 10.51 -17.67
CA PRO A 37 -1.79 9.15 -18.04
C PRO A 37 -0.70 8.37 -18.76
N ASN A 38 0.24 9.06 -19.42
CA ASN A 38 1.34 8.47 -20.16
C ASN A 38 2.58 8.16 -19.29
N ASP A 39 2.56 8.47 -17.99
CA ASP A 39 3.68 8.15 -17.10
C ASP A 39 3.72 6.65 -16.79
N ARG A 40 4.62 5.94 -17.46
CA ARG A 40 4.80 4.49 -17.30
C ARG A 40 5.08 4.04 -15.87
N LYS A 41 5.73 4.87 -15.03
CA LYS A 41 6.01 4.49 -13.63
C LYS A 41 4.73 4.50 -12.81
N LEU A 42 3.84 5.43 -13.13
CA LEU A 42 2.58 5.57 -12.43
C LEU A 42 1.56 4.55 -12.91
N GLN A 43 1.54 4.23 -14.20
CA GLN A 43 0.83 3.06 -14.72
C GLN A 43 1.30 1.78 -14.02
N PHE A 44 2.62 1.58 -13.92
CA PHE A 44 3.19 0.43 -13.22
C PHE A 44 2.79 0.40 -11.73
N TYR A 45 2.82 1.54 -11.04
CA TYR A 45 2.32 1.65 -9.66
C TYR A 45 0.87 1.15 -9.55
N ILE A 46 -0.05 1.67 -10.39
CA ILE A 46 -1.46 1.28 -10.34
C ILE A 46 -1.67 -0.19 -10.70
N VAL A 47 -0.94 -0.73 -11.70
CA VAL A 47 -0.99 -2.17 -12.02
C VAL A 47 -0.60 -3.02 -10.82
N ASN A 48 0.45 -2.65 -10.08
CA ASN A 48 0.86 -3.39 -8.88
C ASN A 48 -0.16 -3.26 -7.74
N VAL A 49 -0.79 -2.10 -7.57
CA VAL A 49 -1.89 -1.91 -6.61
C VAL A 49 -3.06 -2.84 -6.93
N VAL A 50 -3.51 -2.87 -8.18
CA VAL A 50 -4.61 -3.75 -8.63
C VAL A 50 -4.22 -5.22 -8.48
N THR A 51 -2.98 -5.57 -8.85
CA THR A 51 -2.45 -6.93 -8.70
C THR A 51 -2.43 -7.36 -7.23
N PHE A 52 -2.00 -6.49 -6.32
CA PHE A 52 -2.01 -6.75 -4.89
C PHE A 52 -3.41 -7.09 -4.39
N PHE A 53 -4.41 -6.25 -4.67
CA PHE A 53 -5.79 -6.50 -4.23
C PHE A 53 -6.38 -7.76 -4.88
N THR A 54 -6.06 -8.02 -6.15
CA THR A 54 -6.49 -9.24 -6.85
C THR A 54 -5.90 -10.49 -6.21
N LEU A 55 -4.59 -10.48 -5.92
CA LEU A 55 -3.91 -11.60 -5.25
C LEU A 55 -4.43 -11.81 -3.83
N TRP A 56 -4.72 -10.73 -3.09
CA TRP A 56 -5.32 -10.83 -1.76
C TRP A 56 -6.69 -11.49 -1.83
N PHE A 57 -7.53 -11.08 -2.77
CA PHE A 57 -8.85 -11.68 -2.99
C PHE A 57 -8.76 -13.17 -3.36
N ILE A 58 -7.84 -13.53 -4.24
CA ILE A 58 -7.60 -14.94 -4.59
C ILE A 58 -7.10 -15.72 -3.36
N ASN A 59 -6.22 -15.14 -2.55
CA ASN A 59 -5.69 -15.78 -1.35
C ASN A 59 -6.79 -16.05 -0.32
N ASP A 60 -7.72 -15.12 -0.12
CA ASP A 60 -8.93 -15.32 0.70
C ASP A 60 -9.81 -16.44 0.15
N TYR A 61 -10.00 -16.49 -1.18
CA TYR A 61 -10.82 -17.52 -1.83
C TYR A 61 -10.26 -18.95 -1.71
N ILE A 62 -8.96 -19.11 -1.44
CA ILE A 62 -8.30 -20.43 -1.27
C ILE A 62 -7.98 -20.75 0.20
N ASP A 63 -8.71 -20.16 1.14
CA ASP A 63 -8.54 -20.35 2.59
C ASP A 63 -7.16 -19.90 3.13
N TYR A 64 -6.63 -18.79 2.61
CA TYR A 64 -5.38 -18.14 3.05
C TYR A 64 -4.14 -19.06 3.05
N ASN A 65 -3.38 -19.03 1.96
CA ASN A 65 -2.06 -19.65 1.97
C ASN A 65 -1.07 -18.86 2.85
N ASP A 66 -0.42 -19.52 3.81
CA ASP A 66 0.50 -18.86 4.76
C ASP A 66 1.65 -18.09 4.09
N ILE A 67 2.28 -18.70 3.07
CA ILE A 67 3.42 -18.11 2.36
C ILE A 67 2.96 -16.88 1.58
N LEU A 68 1.84 -17.01 0.85
CA LEU A 68 1.29 -15.90 0.07
C LEU A 68 0.84 -14.76 0.99
N THR A 69 0.21 -15.07 2.12
CA THR A 69 -0.23 -14.10 3.13
C THR A 69 0.97 -13.34 3.70
N LEU A 70 2.06 -14.04 4.05
CA LEU A 70 3.29 -13.43 4.53
C LEU A 70 3.88 -12.46 3.51
N ILE A 71 3.93 -12.85 2.23
CA ILE A 71 4.45 -12.00 1.14
C ILE A 71 3.55 -10.77 0.97
N LEU A 72 2.24 -10.97 0.85
CA LEU A 72 1.28 -9.90 0.62
C LEU A 72 1.27 -8.88 1.77
N PHE A 73 1.56 -9.29 3.01
CA PHE A 73 1.67 -8.38 4.14
C PHE A 73 2.75 -7.29 3.95
N PHE A 74 3.85 -7.59 3.25
CA PHE A 74 4.94 -6.63 3.00
C PHE A 74 4.74 -5.77 1.74
N ILE A 75 3.79 -6.10 0.87
CA ILE A 75 3.57 -5.37 -0.38
C ILE A 75 3.09 -3.93 -0.15
N PRO A 76 2.11 -3.63 0.73
CA PRO A 76 1.64 -2.27 0.98
C PRO A 76 2.76 -1.26 1.35
N PRO A 77 3.67 -1.53 2.30
CA PRO A 77 4.76 -0.59 2.60
C PRO A 77 5.75 -0.45 1.43
N LEU A 78 5.97 -1.48 0.61
CA LEU A 78 6.81 -1.35 -0.59
C LEU A 78 6.17 -0.45 -1.64
N LEU A 79 4.85 -0.59 -1.86
CA LEU A 79 4.08 0.30 -2.75
C LEU A 79 4.10 1.75 -2.24
N ALA A 80 3.97 1.95 -0.94
CA ALA A 80 4.08 3.26 -0.29
C ALA A 80 5.41 3.96 -0.61
N ILE A 81 6.52 3.24 -0.44
CA ILE A 81 7.87 3.74 -0.73
C ILE A 81 8.02 4.07 -2.22
N TYR A 82 7.51 3.20 -3.09
CA TYR A 82 7.57 3.42 -4.53
C TYR A 82 6.79 4.67 -4.97
N LEU A 83 5.57 4.87 -4.48
CA LEU A 83 4.79 6.09 -4.77
C LEU A 83 5.50 7.34 -4.25
N THR A 84 6.05 7.28 -3.04
CA THR A 84 6.83 8.39 -2.46
C THR A 84 8.02 8.75 -3.33
N PHE A 85 8.73 7.74 -3.87
CA PHE A 85 9.84 7.96 -4.80
C PHE A 85 9.38 8.63 -6.11
N ILE A 86 8.24 8.22 -6.67
CA ILE A 86 7.66 8.86 -7.86
C ILE A 86 7.34 10.34 -7.58
N ILE A 87 6.69 10.63 -6.46
CA ILE A 87 6.34 12.00 -6.04
C ILE A 87 7.60 12.84 -5.86
N TYR A 88 8.59 12.35 -5.11
CA TYR A 88 9.83 13.08 -4.86
C TYR A 88 10.58 13.40 -6.15
N LYS A 89 10.67 12.44 -7.08
CA LYS A 89 11.34 12.65 -8.37
C LYS A 89 10.61 13.70 -9.22
N LYS A 90 9.27 13.74 -9.18
CA LYS A 90 8.47 14.73 -9.90
C LYS A 90 8.53 16.12 -9.28
N ALA A 91 8.62 16.22 -7.95
CA ALA A 91 8.71 17.50 -7.25
C ALA A 91 10.06 18.21 -7.43
N LYS A 92 11.12 17.48 -7.80
CA LYS A 92 12.46 18.02 -8.03
C LYS A 92 12.72 18.41 -9.50
N LEU A 93 11.76 18.17 -10.40
CA LEU A 93 11.79 18.53 -11.82
C LEU A 93 10.89 19.75 -12.05
#